data_AF-A0A0F6AGT4-F1
#
_entry.id   AF-A0A0F6AGT4-F1
#
_cell.length_a   1.000
_cell.length_b   1.000
_cell.length_c   1.000
_cell.angle_alpha   90.00
_cell.angle_beta   90.00
_cell.angle_gamma   90.00
#
_symmetry.space_group_name_H-M   'P 1'
#
loop_
_entity.id
_entity.type
_entity.pdbx_description
1 polymer ?
#
loop_
_entity_poly.entity_id
_entity_poly.type
_entity_poly.pdbx_seq_one_letter_code
_entity_poly.pdbx_strand_id
1 'polypeptide(L)'
;MSKANNFQRIRELNYLQKAVLAAAILERMTPNYGLFSEATGFGDEQVFRNALNLCWEKLLLPKSKISLEKQIEKIEPNVPELSDFDMFGTYPAIDVATALLGFIQGLMTKDEIEFVNVAKISQATVARYIEFLFAQDGVIPDNKQVREHPLMQYEIEVLGELIDFVEGMGRITSDNVKQLKAQAIIDGQTNIGLAIENV
;
A
#
# COMPACT_ATOMS: atom_id res chain seq x y z
N MET A 1 16.23 22.83 13.38
CA MET A 1 14.84 22.38 13.14
C MET A 1 14.89 20.89 12.88
N SER A 2 14.24 20.07 13.71
CA SER A 2 14.08 18.63 13.43
C SER A 2 13.31 18.49 12.12
N LYS A 3 13.83 17.77 11.12
CA LYS A 3 13.01 17.39 9.96
C LYS A 3 11.76 16.67 10.50
N ALA A 4 10.58 17.03 9.99
CA ALA A 4 9.34 16.34 10.37
C ALA A 4 9.43 14.86 9.97
N ASN A 5 8.91 13.96 10.81
CA ASN A 5 8.80 12.55 10.42
C ASN A 5 7.74 12.37 9.32
N ASN A 6 7.85 11.33 8.49
CA ASN A 6 6.97 11.14 7.33
C ASN A 6 5.47 11.18 7.70
N PHE A 7 5.05 10.57 8.81
CA PHE A 7 3.64 10.61 9.21
C PHE A 7 3.15 11.99 9.62
N GLN A 8 4.02 12.85 10.14
CA GLN A 8 3.67 14.25 10.37
C GLN A 8 3.45 14.96 9.03
N ARG A 9 4.34 14.76 8.05
CA ARG A 9 4.21 15.32 6.71
C ARG A 9 2.94 14.85 6.00
N ILE A 10 2.61 13.56 6.10
CA ILE A 10 1.36 13.01 5.54
C ILE A 10 0.13 13.71 6.10
N ARG A 11 0.10 14.03 7.40
CA ARG A 11 -1.04 14.73 8.02
C ARG A 11 -1.23 16.15 7.48
N GLU A 12 -0.14 16.80 7.07
CA GLU A 12 -0.13 18.17 6.53
C GLU A 12 -0.58 18.24 5.06
N LEU A 13 -0.58 17.11 4.34
CA LEU A 13 -1.11 17.01 2.98
C LEU A 13 -2.61 17.32 2.94
N ASN A 14 -3.10 17.86 1.82
CA ASN A 14 -4.54 17.97 1.61
C ASN A 14 -5.18 16.61 1.29
N TYR A 15 -6.51 16.52 1.36
CA TYR A 15 -7.27 15.29 1.12
C TYR A 15 -6.85 14.55 -0.16
N LEU A 16 -6.75 15.25 -1.30
CA LEU A 16 -6.42 14.63 -2.57
C LEU A 16 -4.98 14.15 -2.62
N GLN A 17 -4.04 14.90 -2.04
CA GLN A 17 -2.64 14.49 -1.91
C GLN A 17 -2.51 13.23 -1.04
N LYS A 18 -3.22 13.16 0.10
CA LYS A 18 -3.29 11.96 0.94
C LYS A 18 -3.84 10.77 0.16
N ALA A 19 -4.91 10.99 -0.61
CA ALA A 19 -5.56 9.91 -1.37
C ALA A 19 -4.68 9.35 -2.49
N VAL A 20 -4.01 10.20 -3.28
CA VAL A 20 -3.10 9.73 -4.34
C VAL A 20 -1.84 9.10 -3.76
N LEU A 21 -1.35 9.57 -2.60
CA LEU A 21 -0.24 8.93 -1.88
C LEU A 21 -0.63 7.51 -1.43
N ALA A 22 -1.79 7.35 -0.80
CA ALA A 22 -2.29 6.05 -0.38
C ALA A 22 -2.48 5.09 -1.58
N ALA A 23 -3.03 5.58 -2.69
CA ALA A 23 -3.17 4.80 -3.90
C ALA A 23 -1.80 4.38 -4.49
N ALA A 24 -0.79 5.24 -4.44
CA ALA A 24 0.57 4.92 -4.88
C ALA A 24 1.24 3.85 -4.00
N ILE A 25 1.07 3.94 -2.68
CA ILE A 25 1.53 2.91 -1.74
C ILE A 25 0.84 1.56 -2.05
N LEU A 26 -0.46 1.57 -2.34
CA LEU A 26 -1.20 0.37 -2.74
C LEU A 26 -0.65 -0.26 -4.02
N GLU A 27 -0.28 0.52 -5.05
CA GLU A 27 0.34 -0.02 -6.27
C GLU A 27 1.60 -0.84 -5.95
N ARG A 28 2.38 -0.39 -4.96
CA ARG A 28 3.60 -1.06 -4.51
C ARG A 28 3.33 -2.28 -3.64
N MET A 29 2.24 -2.27 -2.88
CA MET A 29 1.86 -3.39 -2.02
C MET A 29 1.13 -4.51 -2.76
N THR A 30 0.30 -4.19 -3.76
CA THR A 30 -0.57 -5.14 -4.47
C THR A 30 0.15 -6.41 -4.99
N PRO A 31 1.39 -6.34 -5.52
CA PRO A 31 2.08 -7.54 -6.00
C PRO A 31 2.35 -8.58 -4.89
N ASN A 32 2.36 -8.19 -3.61
CA ASN A 32 2.42 -9.17 -2.51
C ASN A 32 1.21 -10.12 -2.51
N TYR A 33 0.02 -9.60 -2.84
CA TYR A 33 -1.18 -10.42 -2.98
C TYR A 33 -1.06 -11.33 -4.20
N GLY A 34 -0.51 -10.82 -5.32
CA GLY A 34 -0.26 -11.61 -6.53
C GLY A 34 0.59 -12.84 -6.27
N LEU A 35 1.74 -12.65 -5.60
CA LEU A 35 2.63 -13.75 -5.23
C LEU A 35 1.97 -14.77 -4.29
N PHE A 36 1.16 -14.30 -3.34
CA PHE A 36 0.37 -15.19 -2.48
C PHE A 36 -0.68 -15.98 -3.28
N SER A 37 -1.41 -15.30 -4.17
CA SER A 37 -2.45 -15.89 -5.01
C SER A 37 -1.88 -16.94 -5.95
N GLU A 38 -0.73 -16.67 -6.57
CA GLU A 38 0.00 -17.62 -7.41
C GLU A 38 0.46 -18.84 -6.62
N ALA A 39 1.06 -18.64 -5.44
CA ALA A 39 1.60 -19.72 -4.62
C ALA A 39 0.52 -20.66 -4.05
N THR A 40 -0.69 -20.14 -3.81
CA THR A 40 -1.78 -20.86 -3.13
C THR A 40 -2.92 -21.27 -4.04
N GLY A 41 -3.05 -20.63 -5.20
CA GLY A 41 -4.24 -20.73 -6.06
C GLY A 41 -5.48 -20.04 -5.47
N PHE A 42 -5.35 -19.25 -4.41
CA PHE A 42 -6.47 -18.56 -3.76
C PHE A 42 -6.65 -17.13 -4.28
N GLY A 43 -7.91 -16.78 -4.54
CA GLY A 43 -8.32 -15.47 -5.03
C GLY A 43 -7.67 -15.07 -6.35
N ASP A 44 -7.77 -13.79 -6.70
CA ASP A 44 -7.27 -13.25 -7.97
C ASP A 44 -6.74 -11.81 -7.80
N GLU A 45 -5.44 -11.61 -8.03
CA GLU A 45 -4.80 -10.30 -7.98
C GLU A 45 -5.47 -9.27 -8.90
N GLN A 46 -6.02 -9.71 -10.03
CA GLN A 46 -6.66 -8.82 -10.99
C GLN A 46 -7.89 -8.13 -10.39
N VAL A 47 -8.55 -8.73 -9.39
CA VAL A 47 -9.63 -8.09 -8.62
C VAL A 47 -9.13 -6.84 -7.91
N PHE A 48 -7.98 -6.94 -7.24
CA PHE A 48 -7.35 -5.84 -6.51
C PHE A 48 -6.84 -4.76 -7.47
N ARG A 49 -6.16 -5.15 -8.56
CA ARG A 49 -5.67 -4.22 -9.60
C ARG A 49 -6.82 -3.45 -10.25
N ASN A 50 -7.92 -4.14 -10.59
CA ASN A 50 -9.10 -3.49 -11.18
C ASN A 50 -9.74 -2.50 -10.21
N ALA A 51 -9.90 -2.87 -8.94
CA ALA A 51 -10.45 -1.98 -7.93
C ALA A 51 -9.58 -0.75 -7.70
N LEU A 52 -8.26 -0.92 -7.63
CA LEU A 52 -7.31 0.19 -7.49
C LEU A 52 -7.33 1.12 -8.72
N ASN A 53 -7.39 0.57 -9.93
CA ASN A 53 -7.54 1.35 -11.16
C ASN A 53 -8.84 2.19 -11.17
N LEU A 54 -9.95 1.63 -10.69
CA LEU A 54 -11.20 2.38 -10.55
C LEU A 54 -11.13 3.47 -9.48
N CYS A 55 -10.36 3.26 -8.42
CA CYS A 55 -10.10 4.30 -7.43
C CYS A 55 -9.27 5.45 -8.02
N TRP A 56 -8.24 5.15 -8.83
CA TRP A 56 -7.51 6.17 -9.58
C TRP A 56 -8.42 6.97 -10.51
N GLU A 57 -9.29 6.28 -11.26
CA GLU A 57 -10.27 6.95 -12.13
C GLU A 57 -11.22 7.83 -11.30
N LYS A 58 -11.66 7.37 -10.13
CA LYS A 58 -12.50 8.17 -9.23
C LYS A 58 -11.80 9.43 -8.72
N LEU A 59 -10.51 9.35 -8.42
CA LEU A 59 -9.70 10.50 -8.00
C LEU A 59 -9.51 11.52 -9.13
N LEU A 60 -9.29 11.05 -10.36
CA LEU A 60 -9.15 11.91 -11.56
C LEU A 60 -10.48 12.50 -12.01
N LEU A 61 -11.56 11.73 -11.90
CA LEU A 61 -12.90 12.07 -12.34
C LEU A 61 -13.90 11.91 -11.18
N PRO A 62 -13.95 12.85 -10.20
CA PRO A 62 -14.81 12.71 -9.02
C PRO A 62 -16.31 12.54 -9.33
N LYS A 63 -16.75 12.98 -10.53
CA LYS A 63 -18.13 12.87 -11.02
C LYS A 63 -18.43 11.56 -11.76
N SER A 64 -17.46 10.66 -11.90
CA SER A 64 -17.66 9.35 -12.53
C SER A 64 -18.69 8.53 -11.76
N LYS A 65 -19.45 7.70 -12.48
CA LYS A 65 -20.49 6.80 -11.93
C LYS A 65 -19.94 5.47 -11.40
N ILE A 66 -18.65 5.43 -11.07
CA ILE A 66 -18.00 4.26 -10.48
C ILE A 66 -18.67 3.96 -9.13
N SER A 67 -19.11 2.72 -8.95
CA SER A 67 -19.56 2.21 -7.65
C SER A 67 -18.39 1.56 -6.94
N LEU A 68 -18.01 2.19 -5.83
CA LEU A 68 -16.95 1.73 -4.93
C LEU A 68 -17.44 0.57 -4.06
N GLU A 69 -18.73 0.57 -3.72
CA GLU A 69 -19.42 -0.51 -3.00
C GLU A 69 -19.29 -1.85 -3.76
N LYS A 70 -19.50 -1.83 -5.08
CA LYS A 70 -19.30 -3.01 -5.92
C LYS A 70 -17.85 -3.50 -5.99
N GLN A 71 -16.87 -2.65 -5.69
CA GLN A 71 -15.48 -3.10 -5.61
C GLN A 71 -15.24 -3.81 -4.27
N ILE A 72 -15.81 -3.31 -3.18
CA ILE A 72 -15.79 -3.99 -1.87
C ILE A 72 -16.37 -5.40 -2.00
N GLU A 73 -17.57 -5.54 -2.58
CA GLU A 73 -18.25 -6.85 -2.78
C GLU A 73 -17.41 -7.86 -3.58
N LYS A 74 -16.51 -7.37 -4.46
CA LYS A 74 -15.59 -8.23 -5.23
C LYS A 74 -14.33 -8.57 -4.46
N ILE A 75 -13.82 -7.65 -3.64
CA ILE A 75 -12.59 -7.85 -2.87
C ILE A 75 -12.85 -8.79 -1.69
N GLU A 76 -13.97 -8.67 -0.99
CA GLU A 76 -14.26 -9.43 0.23
C GLU A 76 -14.10 -10.97 0.07
N PRO A 77 -14.60 -11.62 -1.01
CA PRO A 77 -14.38 -13.06 -1.22
C PRO A 77 -12.92 -13.46 -1.49
N ASN A 78 -12.04 -12.49 -1.75
CA ASN A 78 -10.61 -12.70 -2.02
C ASN A 78 -9.75 -12.36 -0.79
N VAL A 79 -10.34 -12.15 0.40
CA VAL A 79 -9.53 -11.92 1.61
C VAL A 79 -9.17 -13.28 2.22
N PRO A 80 -7.87 -13.64 2.32
CA PRO A 80 -7.48 -14.92 2.90
C PRO A 80 -7.58 -14.91 4.42
N GLU A 81 -7.73 -16.09 5.02
CA GLU A 81 -7.70 -16.29 6.46
C GLU A 81 -6.41 -17.00 6.91
N LEU A 82 -5.88 -16.61 8.08
CA LEU A 82 -4.67 -17.23 8.64
C LEU A 82 -4.86 -18.71 9.00
N SER A 83 -6.11 -19.16 9.22
CA SER A 83 -6.42 -20.56 9.49
C SER A 83 -6.29 -21.46 8.25
N ASP A 84 -6.39 -20.88 7.05
CA ASP A 84 -6.42 -21.63 5.80
C ASP A 84 -5.04 -21.74 5.15
N PHE A 85 -4.13 -20.82 5.46
CA PHE A 85 -2.81 -20.71 4.83
C PHE A 85 -1.71 -20.45 5.86
N ASP A 86 -1.00 -21.51 6.23
CA ASP A 86 0.15 -21.47 7.14
C ASP A 86 1.45 -21.10 6.40
N MET A 87 1.51 -19.87 5.89
CA MET A 87 2.70 -19.30 5.24
C MET A 87 2.79 -17.81 5.48
N PHE A 88 4.02 -17.26 5.48
CA PHE A 88 4.22 -15.83 5.73
C PHE A 88 3.48 -14.95 4.70
N GLY A 89 3.40 -15.38 3.43
CA GLY A 89 2.74 -14.63 2.35
C GLY A 89 1.26 -14.30 2.62
N THR A 90 0.60 -15.03 3.53
CA THR A 90 -0.77 -14.74 3.95
C THR A 90 -0.87 -13.37 4.64
N TYR A 91 0.12 -12.95 5.43
CA TYR A 91 0.06 -11.67 6.14
C TYR A 91 0.10 -10.46 5.18
N PRO A 92 1.06 -10.35 4.24
CA PRO A 92 1.04 -9.29 3.23
C PRO A 92 -0.23 -9.29 2.37
N ALA A 93 -0.80 -10.46 2.05
CA ALA A 93 -2.04 -10.54 1.29
C ALA A 93 -3.24 -9.96 2.06
N ILE A 94 -3.38 -10.28 3.36
CA ILE A 94 -4.37 -9.68 4.26
C ILE A 94 -4.16 -8.16 4.37
N ASP A 95 -2.90 -7.73 4.50
CA ASP A 95 -2.56 -6.31 4.63
C ASP A 95 -2.94 -5.52 3.35
N VAL A 96 -2.68 -6.07 2.15
CA VAL A 96 -3.12 -5.48 0.88
C VAL A 96 -4.63 -5.33 0.83
N ALA A 97 -5.36 -6.39 1.18
CA ALA A 97 -6.81 -6.36 1.16
C ALA A 97 -7.39 -5.35 2.16
N THR A 98 -6.87 -5.35 3.39
CA THR A 98 -7.25 -4.42 4.44
C THR A 98 -6.99 -2.97 4.03
N ALA A 99 -5.80 -2.71 3.48
CA ALA A 99 -5.42 -1.37 3.02
C ALA A 99 -6.32 -0.89 1.86
N LEU A 100 -6.62 -1.75 0.88
CA LEU A 100 -7.46 -1.37 -0.25
C LEU A 100 -8.93 -1.16 0.18
N LEU A 101 -9.48 -2.01 1.04
CA LEU A 101 -10.83 -1.85 1.57
C LEU A 101 -10.96 -0.57 2.40
N GLY A 102 -10.00 -0.31 3.30
CA GLY A 102 -9.94 0.95 4.07
C GLY A 102 -9.81 2.16 3.16
N PHE A 103 -8.96 2.10 2.13
CA PHE A 103 -8.82 3.16 1.14
C PHE A 103 -10.14 3.45 0.40
N ILE A 104 -10.83 2.41 -0.09
CA ILE A 104 -12.13 2.55 -0.75
C ILE A 104 -13.16 3.18 0.19
N GLN A 105 -13.21 2.72 1.44
CA GLN A 105 -14.08 3.27 2.47
C GLN A 105 -13.78 4.75 2.71
N GLY A 106 -12.50 5.13 2.83
CA GLY A 106 -12.07 6.52 2.97
C GLY A 106 -12.50 7.40 1.80
N LEU A 107 -12.47 6.90 0.57
CA LEU A 107 -13.00 7.62 -0.60
C LEU A 107 -14.52 7.83 -0.54
N MET A 108 -15.26 6.83 -0.04
CA MET A 108 -16.72 6.88 0.09
C MET A 108 -17.17 7.84 1.19
N THR A 109 -16.53 7.77 2.37
CA THR A 109 -16.89 8.57 3.55
C THR A 109 -16.19 9.92 3.62
N LYS A 110 -15.17 10.13 2.77
CA LYS A 110 -14.22 11.25 2.84
C LYS A 110 -13.42 11.29 4.15
N ASP A 111 -13.19 10.13 4.75
CA ASP A 111 -12.35 10.01 5.93
C ASP A 111 -10.87 9.91 5.52
N GLU A 112 -10.12 10.99 5.71
CA GLU A 112 -8.70 11.04 5.37
C GLU A 112 -7.82 10.17 6.28
N ILE A 113 -8.31 9.73 7.44
CA ILE A 113 -7.56 8.85 8.36
C ILE A 113 -7.26 7.52 7.67
N GLU A 114 -8.18 7.02 6.85
CA GLU A 114 -7.99 5.77 6.12
C GLU A 114 -6.81 5.83 5.15
N PHE A 115 -6.55 6.98 4.53
CA PHE A 115 -5.39 7.15 3.65
C PHE A 115 -4.08 7.11 4.43
N VAL A 116 -4.08 7.64 5.66
CA VAL A 116 -2.92 7.54 6.56
C VAL A 116 -2.72 6.10 7.03
N ASN A 117 -3.82 5.36 7.26
CA ASN A 117 -3.76 3.96 7.67
C ASN A 117 -3.11 3.08 6.59
N VAL A 118 -3.32 3.33 5.30
CA VAL A 118 -2.61 2.63 4.22
C VAL A 118 -1.09 2.70 4.39
N ALA A 119 -0.54 3.90 4.65
CA ALA A 119 0.91 4.07 4.87
C ALA A 119 1.40 3.36 6.15
N LYS A 120 0.58 3.32 7.20
CA LYS A 120 0.89 2.58 8.43
C LYS A 120 0.89 1.07 8.19
N ILE A 121 -0.09 0.56 7.45
CA ILE A 121 -0.18 -0.86 7.10
C ILE A 121 1.05 -1.24 6.28
N SER A 122 1.44 -0.46 5.27
CA SER A 122 2.68 -0.72 4.51
C SER A 122 3.90 -0.90 5.41
N GLN A 123 4.18 0.06 6.31
CA GLN A 123 5.31 -0.05 7.23
C GLN A 123 5.17 -1.20 8.23
N ALA A 124 3.95 -1.49 8.69
CA ALA A 124 3.70 -2.63 9.58
C ALA A 124 3.97 -3.97 8.89
N THR A 125 3.64 -4.10 7.59
CA THR A 125 3.99 -5.28 6.80
C THR A 125 5.51 -5.45 6.73
N VAL A 126 6.27 -4.37 6.50
CA VAL A 126 7.74 -4.40 6.49
C VAL A 126 8.30 -4.79 7.86
N ALA A 127 7.79 -4.20 8.94
CA ALA A 127 8.20 -4.54 10.30
C ALA A 127 7.99 -6.03 10.59
N ARG A 128 6.81 -6.56 10.25
CA ARG A 128 6.49 -7.99 10.42
C ARG A 128 7.41 -8.89 9.60
N TYR A 129 7.75 -8.50 8.37
CA TYR A 129 8.68 -9.26 7.54
C TYR A 129 10.09 -9.28 8.14
N ILE A 130 10.55 -8.15 8.67
CA ILE A 130 11.84 -8.08 9.37
C ILE A 130 11.84 -8.99 10.61
N GLU A 131 10.79 -8.94 11.42
CA GLU A 131 10.62 -9.83 12.58
C GLU A 131 10.65 -11.30 12.18
N PHE A 132 10.00 -11.65 11.07
CA PHE A 132 10.04 -12.99 10.50
C PHE A 132 11.47 -13.41 10.09
N LEU A 133 12.24 -12.53 9.44
CA LEU A 133 13.64 -12.81 9.08
C LEU A 133 14.51 -13.06 10.33
N PHE A 134 14.40 -12.21 11.36
CA PHE A 134 15.13 -12.42 12.62
C PHE A 134 14.73 -13.73 13.31
N ALA A 135 13.44 -14.10 13.28
CA ALA A 135 12.97 -15.34 13.87
C ALA A 135 13.55 -16.58 13.18
N GLN A 136 13.81 -16.53 11.86
CA GLN A 136 14.53 -17.60 11.15
C GLN A 136 15.96 -17.80 11.66
N ASP A 137 16.59 -16.73 12.13
CA ASP A 137 17.91 -16.75 12.77
C ASP A 137 17.85 -17.03 14.29
N GLY A 138 16.66 -17.31 14.83
CA GLY A 138 16.45 -17.56 16.27
C GLY A 138 16.57 -16.31 17.15
N VAL A 139 16.41 -15.12 16.56
CA VAL A 139 16.54 -13.83 17.24
C VAL A 139 15.15 -13.19 17.38
N ILE A 140 14.87 -12.63 18.56
CA ILE A 140 13.70 -11.76 18.78
C ILE A 140 14.23 -10.32 18.76
N PRO A 141 13.98 -9.54 17.70
CA PRO A 141 14.52 -8.20 17.59
C PRO A 141 13.76 -7.25 18.51
N ASP A 142 14.46 -6.25 19.06
CA ASP A 142 13.79 -5.11 19.68
C ASP A 142 13.30 -4.09 18.62
N ASN A 143 12.47 -3.13 19.05
CA ASN A 143 11.94 -2.09 18.16
C ASN A 143 13.02 -1.25 17.47
N LYS A 144 14.19 -1.09 18.10
CA LYS A 144 15.29 -0.32 17.53
C LYS A 144 15.92 -1.10 16.37
N GLN A 145 16.16 -2.41 16.55
CA GLN A 145 16.67 -3.29 15.50
C GLN A 145 15.74 -3.34 14.29
N VAL A 146 14.43 -3.48 14.50
CA VAL A 146 13.45 -3.44 13.39
C VAL A 146 13.50 -2.08 12.68
N ARG A 147 13.56 -0.98 13.43
CA ARG A 147 13.61 0.37 12.86
C ARG A 147 14.89 0.62 12.07
N GLU A 148 16.04 0.17 12.55
CA GLU A 148 17.35 0.38 11.93
C GLU A 148 17.66 -0.63 10.81
N HIS A 149 16.80 -1.64 10.61
CA HIS A 149 16.97 -2.63 9.56
C HIS A 149 16.95 -1.98 8.16
N PRO A 150 17.82 -2.41 7.21
CA PRO A 150 17.89 -1.82 5.87
C PRO A 150 16.55 -1.76 5.13
N LEU A 151 15.71 -2.80 5.21
CA LEU A 151 14.38 -2.81 4.59
C LEU A 151 13.45 -1.71 5.16
N MET A 152 13.50 -1.45 6.48
CA MET A 152 12.69 -0.40 7.08
C MET A 152 13.21 0.99 6.72
N GLN A 153 14.52 1.18 6.70
CA GLN A 153 15.12 2.45 6.24
C GLN A 153 14.74 2.73 4.79
N TYR A 154 14.81 1.72 3.93
CA TYR A 154 14.43 1.84 2.53
C TYR A 154 12.93 2.18 2.36
N GLU A 155 12.03 1.51 3.10
CA GLU A 155 10.60 1.83 3.07
C GLU A 155 10.31 3.27 3.56
N ILE A 156 11.05 3.74 4.56
CA ILE A 156 10.96 5.13 5.03
C ILE A 156 11.43 6.11 3.95
N GLU A 157 12.50 5.79 3.23
CA GLU A 157 13.02 6.60 2.12
C GLU A 157 12.02 6.66 0.96
N VAL A 158 11.52 5.51 0.50
CA VAL A 158 10.49 5.43 -0.55
C VAL A 158 9.24 6.23 -0.18
N LEU A 159 8.75 6.08 1.06
CA LEU A 159 7.61 6.87 1.52
C LEU A 159 7.93 8.38 1.52
N GLY A 160 9.16 8.75 1.89
CA GLY A 160 9.63 10.13 1.83
C GLY A 160 9.60 10.70 0.41
N GLU A 161 10.10 9.95 -0.57
CA GLU A 161 10.10 10.34 -1.99
C GLU A 161 8.68 10.47 -2.55
N LEU A 162 7.78 9.55 -2.20
CA LEU A 162 6.38 9.64 -2.61
C LEU A 162 5.67 10.85 -1.98
N ILE A 163 5.99 11.17 -0.71
CA ILE A 163 5.50 12.40 -0.05
C ILE A 163 6.03 13.64 -0.78
N ASP A 164 7.33 13.72 -1.06
CA ASP A 164 7.94 14.83 -1.80
C ASP A 164 7.24 15.03 -3.16
N PHE A 165 6.94 13.93 -3.86
CA PHE A 165 6.23 13.97 -5.14
C PHE A 165 4.83 14.58 -5.00
N VAL A 166 4.01 14.11 -4.04
CA VAL A 166 2.63 14.59 -3.87
C VAL A 166 2.56 15.99 -3.27
N GLU A 167 3.53 16.39 -2.44
CA GLU A 167 3.66 17.77 -1.94
C GLU A 167 3.90 18.75 -3.11
N GLY A 168 4.70 18.34 -4.11
CA GLY A 168 4.94 19.10 -5.33
C GLY A 168 3.77 19.12 -6.32
N MET A 169 2.76 18.27 -6.13
CA MET A 169 1.57 18.30 -6.98
C MET A 169 0.72 19.52 -6.66
N GLY A 170 0.44 20.32 -7.70
CA GLY A 170 -0.65 21.29 -7.68
C GLY A 170 -2.01 20.59 -7.78
N ARG A 171 -2.64 20.68 -8.94
CA ARG A 171 -3.87 19.93 -9.23
C ARG A 171 -3.53 18.47 -9.55
N ILE A 172 -4.36 17.52 -9.10
CA ILE A 172 -4.27 16.12 -9.55
C ILE A 172 -4.69 16.02 -11.02
N THR A 173 -3.82 15.45 -11.85
CA THR A 173 -4.00 15.32 -13.30
C THR A 173 -3.62 13.93 -13.77
N SER A 174 -4.05 13.53 -14.97
CA SER A 174 -3.69 12.20 -15.49
C SER A 174 -2.16 12.03 -15.63
N ASP A 175 -1.45 13.10 -15.98
CA ASP A 175 0.00 13.04 -16.21
C ASP A 175 0.76 12.83 -14.90
N ASN A 176 0.45 13.62 -13.86
CA ASN A 176 1.14 13.48 -12.58
C ASN A 176 0.73 12.21 -11.82
N VAL A 177 -0.49 11.70 -12.00
CA VAL A 177 -0.89 10.38 -11.51
C VAL A 177 -0.08 9.29 -12.21
N LYS A 178 0.05 9.33 -13.54
CA LYS A 178 0.86 8.35 -14.29
C LYS A 178 2.31 8.33 -13.80
N GLN A 179 2.90 9.50 -13.59
CA GLN A 179 4.27 9.62 -13.06
C GLN A 179 4.38 9.09 -11.62
N LEU A 180 3.42 9.40 -10.76
CA LEU A 180 3.39 8.89 -9.39
C LEU A 180 3.26 7.37 -9.33
N LYS A 181 2.39 6.77 -10.17
CA LYS A 181 2.28 5.31 -10.29
C LYS A 181 3.61 4.69 -10.70
N ALA A 182 4.29 5.28 -11.69
CA ALA A 182 5.61 4.82 -12.13
C ALA A 182 6.67 4.97 -11.03
N GLN A 183 6.69 6.09 -10.30
CA GLN A 183 7.60 6.31 -9.19
C GLN A 183 7.40 5.27 -8.08
N ALA A 184 6.17 4.90 -7.78
CA ALA A 184 5.85 3.94 -6.71
C ALA A 184 6.39 2.53 -6.96
N ILE A 185 6.68 2.16 -8.21
CA ILE A 185 7.17 0.82 -8.57
C ILE A 185 8.52 0.89 -9.31
N ILE A 186 9.19 2.05 -9.29
CA ILE A 186 10.40 2.30 -10.09
C ILE A 186 11.56 1.39 -9.72
N ASP A 187 11.60 0.94 -8.47
CA ASP A 187 12.59 0.02 -7.92
C ASP A 187 12.30 -1.45 -8.27
N GLY A 188 11.15 -1.74 -8.90
CA GLY A 188 10.78 -3.07 -9.34
C GLY A 188 10.52 -4.05 -8.20
N GLN A 189 10.19 -3.55 -6.99
CA GLN A 189 9.96 -4.40 -5.82
C GLN A 189 8.83 -3.88 -4.92
N THR A 190 8.21 -4.78 -4.15
CA THR A 190 7.19 -4.45 -3.16
C THR A 190 7.78 -3.81 -1.90
N ASN A 191 6.93 -3.39 -0.97
CA ASN A 191 7.33 -2.92 0.37
C ASN A 191 8.15 -3.91 1.19
N ILE A 192 8.02 -5.20 0.94
CA ILE A 192 8.84 -6.22 1.58
C ILE A 192 10.01 -6.71 0.70
N GLY A 193 10.32 -6.01 -0.40
CA GLY A 193 11.48 -6.28 -1.24
C GLY A 193 11.31 -7.46 -2.21
N LEU A 194 10.08 -7.90 -2.47
CA LEU A 194 9.79 -8.94 -3.45
C LEU A 194 9.74 -8.33 -4.85
N ALA A 195 10.36 -8.97 -5.84
CA ALA A 195 10.36 -8.47 -7.21
C ALA A 195 8.93 -8.36 -7.77
N ILE A 196 8.65 -7.26 -8.46
CA ILE A 196 7.41 -7.06 -9.22
C ILE A 196 7.65 -7.64 -10.61
N GLU A 197 6.98 -8.74 -10.95
CA GLU A 197 6.99 -9.23 -12.32
C GLU A 197 6.27 -8.21 -13.22
N ASN A 198 6.90 -7.86 -14.35
CA ASN A 198 6.55 -6.69 -15.16
C ASN A 198 5.04 -6.54 -15.39
N VAL A 199 4.49 -5.40 -14.96
CA VAL A 199 3.11 -4.93 -15.19
C VAL A 199 2.87 -4.60 -16.66
#